data_AF-A0A9X8C1B7-F1
#
_entry.id   AF-A0A9X8C1B7-F1
#
_cell.length_a   1.000
_cell.length_b   1.000
_cell.length_c   1.000
_cell.angle_alpha   90.00
_cell.angle_beta   90.00
_cell.angle_gamma   90.00
#
_symmetry.space_group_name_H-M   'P 1'
#
loop_
_entity.id
_entity.type
_entity.pdbx_description
1 polymer ?
#
loop_
_entity_poly.entity_id
_entity_poly.type
_entity_poly.pdbx_seq_one_letter_code
_entity_poly.pdbx_strand_id
1 'polypeptide(L)'
;MTFGQALEALKQGKTVARKGWNDVGMWVRLVKQGEFDISFEVVGGNKCKGLLPWIGMKTVDDTFVPWLASQTDMLAEDWEVVE
;
A
#
# COMPACT_ATOMS: atom_id res chain seq x y z
N MET A 1 -9.06 6.60 12.41
CA MET A 1 -7.70 7.18 12.53
C MET A 1 -7.52 8.17 11.39
N THR A 2 -6.73 9.23 11.58
CA THR A 2 -6.38 10.14 10.48
C THR A 2 -5.43 9.46 9.49
N PHE A 3 -5.29 10.01 8.28
CA PHE A 3 -4.28 9.54 7.32
C PHE A 3 -2.86 9.57 7.91
N GLY A 4 -2.51 10.60 8.69
CA GLY A 4 -1.19 10.68 9.34
C GLY A 4 -0.94 9.52 10.31
N GLN A 5 -1.94 9.16 11.11
CA GLN A 5 -1.88 7.99 12.01
C GLN A 5 -1.79 6.68 11.21
N ALA A 6 -2.52 6.56 10.11
CA ALA A 6 -2.44 5.42 9.20
C ALA A 6 -1.03 5.27 8.60
N LEU A 7 -0.40 6.39 8.19
CA LEU A 7 0.97 6.39 7.68
C LEU A 7 1.98 5.96 8.76
N GLU A 8 1.82 6.39 10.00
CA GLU A 8 2.66 5.90 11.11
C GLU A 8 2.46 4.41 11.39
N ALA A 9 1.22 3.90 11.30
CA ALA A 9 0.94 2.47 11.40
C ALA A 9 1.60 1.67 10.27
N LEU A 10 1.53 2.16 9.02
CA LEU A 10 2.21 1.56 7.87
C LEU A 10 3.73 1.47 8.08
N LYS A 11 4.37 2.54 8.59
CA LYS A 11 5.80 2.54 8.94
C LYS A 11 6.16 1.52 10.02
N GLN A 12 5.22 1.21 10.92
CA GLN A 12 5.35 0.16 11.92
C GLN A 12 5.11 -1.26 11.35
N GLY A 13 4.87 -1.40 10.05
CA GLY A 13 4.62 -2.68 9.40
C GLY A 13 3.19 -3.19 9.55
N LYS A 14 2.26 -2.35 10.03
CA LYS A 14 0.85 -2.71 10.11
C LYS A 14 0.18 -2.57 8.74
N THR A 15 -0.86 -3.34 8.53
CA THR A 15 -1.79 -3.19 7.42
C THR A 15 -2.95 -2.28 7.86
N VAL A 16 -3.40 -1.39 6.99
CA VAL A 16 -4.52 -0.48 7.29
C VAL A 16 -5.53 -0.45 6.16
N ALA A 17 -6.77 -0.13 6.50
CA ALA A 17 -7.86 0.06 5.55
C ALA A 17 -8.71 1.27 5.97
N ARG A 18 -9.53 1.77 5.05
CA ARG A 18 -10.62 2.68 5.41
C ARG A 18 -11.85 1.86 5.77
N LYS A 19 -12.66 2.32 6.72
CA LYS A 19 -13.93 1.64 7.07
C LYS A 19 -14.82 1.37 5.84
N GLY A 20 -14.92 2.35 4.95
CA GLY A 20 -15.69 2.20 3.70
C GLY A 20 -15.08 1.20 2.70
N TRP A 21 -13.85 0.72 2.93
CA TRP A 21 -13.20 -0.31 2.13
C TRP A 21 -13.35 -1.72 2.74
N ASN A 22 -13.54 -1.82 4.06
CA ASN A 22 -13.41 -3.08 4.79
C ASN A 22 -14.52 -4.10 4.43
N ASP A 23 -15.71 -3.62 4.06
CA ASP A 23 -16.78 -4.48 3.49
C ASP A 23 -16.41 -5.09 2.13
N VAL A 24 -15.34 -4.60 1.49
CA VAL A 24 -14.84 -5.04 0.18
C VAL A 24 -13.47 -5.73 0.30
N GLY A 25 -12.98 -5.95 1.52
CA GLY A 25 -11.73 -6.67 1.81
C GLY A 25 -10.48 -6.04 1.20
N MET A 26 -10.48 -4.71 0.97
CA MET A 26 -9.33 -3.98 0.47
C MET A 26 -8.49 -3.43 1.63
N TRP A 27 -7.17 -3.41 1.45
CA TRP A 27 -6.25 -2.86 2.46
C TRP A 27 -4.96 -2.39 1.80
N VAL A 28 -4.19 -1.59 2.54
CA VAL A 28 -2.85 -1.12 2.14
C VAL A 28 -1.79 -1.49 3.17
N ARG A 29 -0.57 -1.78 2.69
CA ARG A 29 0.60 -2.02 3.54
C ARG A 29 1.85 -1.38 2.96
N LEU A 30 2.82 -1.06 3.81
CA LEU A 30 4.16 -0.71 3.36
C LEU A 30 4.89 -1.98 2.90
N VAL A 31 5.32 -1.99 1.65
CA VAL A 31 6.14 -3.04 1.06
C VAL A 31 7.60 -2.65 1.23
N LYS A 32 8.34 -3.41 2.04
CA LYS A 32 9.75 -3.14 2.30
C LYS A 32 10.62 -3.67 1.17
N GLN A 33 11.83 -3.13 1.04
CA GLN A 33 12.82 -3.65 0.10
C GLN A 33 13.07 -5.14 0.35
N GLY A 34 13.01 -5.96 -0.70
CA GLY A 34 13.17 -7.41 -0.61
C GLY A 34 11.89 -8.20 -0.32
N GLU A 35 10.78 -7.54 0.02
CA GLU A 35 9.45 -8.21 0.13
C GLU A 35 8.74 -8.34 -1.22
N PHE A 36 9.35 -7.80 -2.26
CA PHE A 36 8.88 -7.89 -3.63
C PHE A 36 10.11 -7.99 -4.53
N ASP A 37 10.07 -8.98 -5.40
CA ASP A 37 11.04 -9.14 -6.46
C ASP A 37 10.29 -8.92 -7.77
N ILE A 38 10.38 -7.70 -8.30
CA ILE A 38 10.24 -7.59 -9.75
C ILE A 38 11.61 -7.94 -10.32
N SER A 39 11.84 -9.25 -10.47
CA SER A 39 12.93 -9.82 -11.26
C SER A 39 12.68 -9.49 -12.72
N PHE A 40 12.72 -8.22 -13.08
CA PHE A 40 12.31 -7.76 -14.39
C PHE A 40 13.32 -6.73 -14.86
N GLU A 41 14.15 -7.16 -15.81
CA GLU A 41 14.25 -6.37 -17.02
C GLU A 41 12.82 -5.96 -17.39
N VAL A 42 12.46 -4.71 -17.11
CA VAL A 42 11.35 -4.08 -17.81
C VAL A 42 11.65 -4.33 -19.29
N VAL A 43 10.76 -4.96 -20.05
CA VAL A 43 11.04 -5.27 -21.46
C VAL A 43 11.42 -3.95 -22.16
N GLY A 44 12.69 -3.83 -22.58
CA GLY A 44 13.26 -2.61 -23.16
C GLY A 44 13.76 -1.53 -22.17
N GLY A 45 13.82 -1.83 -20.88
CA GLY A 45 14.30 -0.94 -19.83
C GLY A 45 15.70 -1.33 -19.31
N ASN A 46 16.45 -0.33 -18.89
CA ASN A 46 17.75 -0.54 -18.26
C ASN A 46 17.59 -1.18 -16.87
N LYS A 47 18.58 -1.96 -16.44
CA LYS A 47 18.63 -2.48 -15.07
C LYS A 47 18.61 -1.33 -14.05
N CYS A 48 17.60 -1.33 -13.19
CA CYS A 48 17.56 -0.45 -12.02
C CYS A 48 18.40 -1.03 -10.88
N LYS A 49 18.89 -0.19 -9.96
CA LYS A 49 19.72 -0.62 -8.80
C LYS A 49 18.98 -1.44 -7.74
N GLY A 50 17.70 -1.73 -7.97
CA GLY A 50 16.75 -2.24 -6.99
C GLY A 50 15.55 -1.31 -6.87
N LEU A 51 14.68 -1.62 -5.92
CA LEU A 51 13.38 -0.99 -5.78
C LEU A 51 13.30 -0.33 -4.41
N LEU A 52 12.73 0.88 -4.39
CA LEU A 52 12.48 1.59 -3.14
C LEU A 52 11.20 1.06 -2.49
N PRO A 53 11.07 1.17 -1.15
CA PRO A 53 9.81 0.87 -0.47
C PRO A 53 8.64 1.68 -1.05
N TRP A 54 7.47 1.05 -1.12
CA TRP A 54 6.24 1.66 -1.63
C TRP A 54 5.05 1.13 -0.85
N ILE A 55 3.92 1.83 -0.93
CA ILE A 55 2.68 1.36 -0.30
C ILE A 55 1.87 0.64 -1.37
N GLY A 56 1.53 -0.62 -1.12
CA GLY A 56 0.71 -1.42 -2.01
C GLY A 56 -0.68 -1.64 -1.48
N MET A 57 -1.62 -1.84 -2.39
CA MET A 57 -3.03 -2.07 -2.14
C MET A 57 -3.42 -3.47 -2.60
N LYS A 58 -4.07 -4.23 -1.72
CA LYS A 58 -4.88 -5.38 -2.13
C LYS A 58 -6.23 -4.87 -2.60
N THR A 59 -6.56 -5.15 -3.85
CA THR A 59 -7.80 -4.70 -4.49
C THR A 59 -8.96 -5.66 -4.21
N VAL A 60 -10.15 -5.27 -4.67
CA VAL A 60 -11.36 -6.10 -4.59
C VAL A 60 -11.19 -7.41 -5.38
N ASP A 61 -10.42 -7.37 -6.48
CA ASP A 61 -10.17 -8.50 -7.37
C ASP A 61 -9.01 -9.40 -6.90
N ASP A 62 -8.60 -9.26 -5.64
CA ASP A 62 -7.51 -10.01 -5.01
C ASP A 62 -6.14 -9.85 -5.72
N THR A 63 -5.95 -8.69 -6.36
CA THR A 63 -4.65 -8.30 -6.94
C THR A 63 -3.94 -7.29 -6.05
N PHE A 64 -2.61 -7.25 -6.13
CA PHE A 64 -1.78 -6.35 -5.34
C PHE A 64 -1.07 -5.33 -6.24
N VAL A 65 -1.35 -4.04 -6.04
CA VAL A 65 -0.91 -2.96 -6.95
C VAL A 65 -0.32 -1.78 -6.19
N PRO A 66 0.56 -0.96 -6.81
CA PRO A 66 1.00 0.31 -6.25
C PRO A 66 -0.18 1.20 -5.90
N TRP A 67 -0.22 1.67 -4.65
CA TRP A 67 -1.26 2.56 -4.18
C TRP A 67 -0.84 4.02 -4.36
N LEU A 68 -1.70 4.79 -5.03
CA LEU A 68 -1.61 6.24 -5.09
C LEU A 68 -2.64 6.81 -4.11
N ALA A 69 -2.19 7.43 -3.02
CA ALA A 69 -3.08 8.08 -2.08
C ALA A 69 -3.77 9.28 -2.76
N SER A 70 -5.11 9.21 -2.85
CA SER A 70 -5.92 10.30 -3.36
C SER A 70 -6.06 11.42 -2.32
N GLN A 71 -6.54 12.60 -2.74
CA GLN A 71 -6.89 13.66 -1.79
C GLN A 71 -7.96 13.22 -0.80
N THR A 72 -8.92 12.40 -1.24
CA THR A 72 -9.94 11.83 -0.36
C THR A 72 -9.38 10.84 0.65
N ASP A 73 -8.29 10.15 0.33
CA ASP A 73 -7.58 9.27 1.27
C ASP A 73 -6.84 10.07 2.33
N MET A 74 -6.13 11.12 1.89
CA MET A 74 -5.35 12.00 2.77
C MET A 74 -6.21 12.79 3.75
N LEU A 75 -7.43 13.16 3.35
CA LEU A 75 -8.40 13.90 4.18
C LEU A 75 -9.32 12.98 5.00
N ALA A 76 -9.20 11.67 4.88
CA ALA A 76 -10.07 10.73 5.59
C ALA A 76 -9.66 10.55 7.06
N GLU A 77 -10.66 10.32 7.92
CA GLU A 77 -10.50 10.08 9.36
C GLU A 77 -10.99 8.68 9.79
N ASP A 78 -11.39 7.87 8.81
CA ASP A 78 -11.98 6.55 8.95
C ASP A 78 -10.98 5.40 8.74
N TRP A 79 -9.67 5.66 8.92
CA TRP A 79 -8.65 4.62 8.83
C TRP A 79 -8.66 3.69 10.06
N GLU A 80 -8.40 2.41 9.83
CA GLU A 80 -8.28 1.37 10.86
C GLU A 80 -7.15 0.39 10.54
N VAL A 81 -6.56 -0.22 11.58
CA VAL A 81 -5.61 -1.32 11.41
C VAL A 81 -6.42 -2.58 11.18
N VAL A 82 -6.01 -3.40 10.22
CA VAL A 82 -6.62 -4.70 9.93
C VAL A 82 -5.62 -5.81 10.24
N GLU A 83 -6.13 -6.95 10.73
CA GLU A 83 -5.34 -8.15 11.06
C GLU A 83 -5.00 -8.98 9.83
#